data_AF-A0A1D6EID5-F1
#
_entry.id   AF-A0A1D6EID5-F1
#
_cell.length_a   1.000
_cell.length_b   1.000
_cell.length_c   1.000
_cell.angle_alpha   90.00
_cell.angle_beta   90.00
_cell.angle_gamma   90.00
#
_symmetry.space_group_name_H-M   'P 1'
#
loop_
_entity.id
_entity.type
_entity.pdbx_description
1 polymer ?
#
loop_
_entity_poly.entity_id
_entity_poly.type
_entity_poly.pdbx_seq_one_letter_code
_entity_poly.pdbx_strand_id
1 'polypeptide(L)'
;MVDVEETGNKLQSQMRLHAEPEDDAADLPLPALFDRASRLHALASSSALDQDGIRTGVDLLRRCDDMVSKLGLFSPNETKEDVSTANLKYLLVPYYLAEMTEKIAQEDRIPVLKTSQDHLKEFIALCEVLELIPEDELELSRQKQPDTMTNRRAQKVARFKRQKAAETKLQEIRERKERRGRSLRAAALSAPIEAGEEDDLENDGEEEREVSIPNLEAVFMIC
;
A
#
# COMPACT_ATOMS: atom_id res chain seq x y z
N MET A 1 -1.77 48.03 7.09
CA MET A 1 -2.73 46.90 7.12
C MET A 1 -2.82 46.21 5.75
N VAL A 2 -1.78 46.33 4.91
CA VAL A 2 -1.72 45.74 3.55
C VAL A 2 -0.61 44.67 3.46
N ASP A 3 0.38 44.69 4.36
CA ASP A 3 1.51 43.74 4.36
C ASP A 3 1.23 42.33 4.92
N VAL A 4 0.11 42.13 5.63
CA VAL A 4 -0.24 40.81 6.21
C VAL A 4 -1.01 39.94 5.22
N GLU A 5 -1.75 40.54 4.28
CA GLU A 5 -2.43 39.80 3.21
C GLU A 5 -1.46 39.35 2.11
N GLU A 6 -0.41 40.14 1.83
CA GLU A 6 0.57 39.80 0.80
C GLU A 6 1.50 38.66 1.24
N THR A 7 1.83 38.59 2.53
CA THR A 7 2.61 37.48 3.10
C THR A 7 1.79 36.19 3.23
N GLY A 8 0.50 36.28 3.54
CA GLY A 8 -0.42 35.14 3.55
C GLY A 8 -0.57 34.51 2.16
N ASN A 9 -0.70 35.33 1.12
CA ASN A 9 -0.77 34.86 -0.27
C ASN A 9 0.56 34.31 -0.78
N LYS A 10 1.70 34.82 -0.28
CA LYS A 10 3.03 34.33 -0.67
C LYS A 10 3.37 32.98 -0.03
N LEU A 11 2.90 32.69 1.18
CA LEU A 11 2.99 31.37 1.79
C LEU A 11 2.00 30.36 1.17
N GLN A 12 0.76 30.77 0.85
CA GLN A 12 -0.19 29.90 0.15
C GLN A 12 0.23 29.60 -1.28
N SER A 13 0.92 30.53 -1.94
CA SER A 13 1.51 30.31 -3.27
C SER A 13 2.74 29.40 -3.24
N GLN A 14 3.39 29.22 -2.08
CA GLN A 14 4.49 28.26 -1.90
C GLN A 14 4.03 26.81 -1.63
N MET A 15 2.73 26.59 -1.40
CA MET A 15 2.15 25.24 -1.28
C MET A 15 1.37 24.80 -2.52
N ARG A 16 1.35 25.61 -3.57
CA ARG A 16 0.84 25.18 -4.87
C ARG A 16 1.93 24.33 -5.50
N LEU A 17 1.74 23.01 -5.41
CA LEU A 17 2.51 21.95 -6.06
C LEU A 17 3.06 22.46 -7.40
N HIS A 18 4.33 22.84 -7.43
CA HIS A 18 5.08 22.72 -8.65
C HIS A 18 5.04 21.23 -8.99
N ALA A 19 4.36 20.90 -10.09
CA ALA A 19 4.56 19.64 -10.76
C ALA A 19 6.06 19.56 -11.05
N GLU A 20 6.79 18.80 -10.23
CA GLU A 20 8.15 18.36 -10.53
C GLU A 20 8.14 17.84 -11.98
N PRO A 21 9.03 18.34 -12.83
CA PRO A 21 8.95 18.14 -14.28
C PRO A 21 8.81 16.65 -14.61
N GLU A 22 7.88 16.35 -15.52
CA GLU A 22 7.53 14.98 -15.94
C GLU A 22 8.74 14.17 -16.47
N ASP A 23 9.81 14.86 -16.88
CA ASP A 23 11.05 14.29 -17.40
C ASP A 23 11.96 13.64 -16.33
N ASP A 24 11.92 14.07 -15.06
CA ASP A 24 12.80 13.50 -14.02
C ASP A 24 12.31 12.12 -13.50
N ALA A 25 11.10 11.70 -13.89
CA ALA A 25 10.53 10.42 -13.47
C ALA A 25 10.94 9.24 -14.37
N ALA A 26 11.65 9.47 -15.48
CA ALA A 26 12.04 8.42 -16.43
C ALA A 26 13.17 7.52 -15.90
N ASP A 27 14.05 8.07 -15.06
CA ASP A 27 15.26 7.38 -14.57
C ASP A 27 15.22 7.06 -13.06
N LEU A 28 14.04 7.18 -12.42
CA LEU A 28 13.93 6.91 -10.99
C LEU A 28 14.07 5.41 -10.69
N PRO A 29 14.84 5.03 -9.65
CA PRO A 29 14.89 3.64 -9.20
C PRO A 29 13.54 3.24 -8.60
N LEU A 30 13.20 1.94 -8.70
CA LEU A 30 11.90 1.41 -8.28
C LEU A 30 11.46 1.85 -6.86
N PRO A 31 12.32 1.87 -5.81
CA PRO A 31 11.94 2.38 -4.51
C PRO A 31 11.46 3.84 -4.54
N ALA A 32 12.18 4.74 -5.21
CA ALA A 32 11.83 6.16 -5.27
C ALA A 32 10.55 6.39 -6.08
N LEU A 33 10.38 5.64 -7.16
CA LEU A 33 9.18 5.66 -7.99
C LEU A 33 7.95 5.23 -7.19
N PHE A 34 8.05 4.09 -6.48
CA PHE A 34 6.98 3.58 -5.63
C PHE A 34 6.65 4.54 -4.50
N ASP A 35 7.65 5.07 -3.79
CA ASP A 35 7.42 6.02 -2.69
C ASP A 35 6.69 7.28 -3.17
N ARG A 36 7.02 7.79 -4.37
CA ARG A 36 6.30 8.92 -4.98
C ARG A 36 4.86 8.53 -5.32
N ALA A 37 4.66 7.38 -5.94
CA ALA A 37 3.34 6.86 -6.29
C ALA A 37 2.44 6.64 -5.06
N SER A 38 2.96 6.00 -4.00
CA SER A 38 2.23 5.75 -2.75
C SER A 38 1.84 7.04 -2.04
N ARG A 39 2.68 8.08 -2.08
CA ARG A 39 2.31 9.41 -1.56
C ARG A 39 1.13 10.02 -2.31
N LEU A 40 1.13 9.93 -3.64
CA LEU A 40 0.00 10.41 -4.44
C LEU A 40 -1.26 9.60 -4.17
N HIS A 41 -1.15 8.27 -4.04
CA HIS A 41 -2.27 7.42 -3.63
C HIS A 41 -2.88 7.82 -2.27
N ALA A 42 -2.05 8.10 -1.26
CA ALA A 42 -2.51 8.56 0.04
C ALA A 42 -3.25 9.92 -0.03
N LEU A 43 -2.74 10.84 -0.86
CA LEU A 43 -3.40 12.13 -1.10
C LEU A 43 -4.72 11.95 -1.88
N ALA A 44 -4.76 11.06 -2.88
CA ALA A 44 -5.98 10.74 -3.60
C ALA A 44 -7.04 10.09 -2.70
N SER A 45 -6.60 9.26 -1.75
CA SER A 45 -7.48 8.62 -0.75
C SER A 45 -8.13 9.62 0.20
N SER A 46 -7.41 10.69 0.56
CA SER A 46 -7.94 11.82 1.32
C SER A 46 -8.63 12.90 0.46
N SER A 47 -8.84 12.63 -0.83
CA SER A 47 -9.44 13.57 -1.80
C SER A 47 -8.70 14.91 -1.92
N ALA A 48 -7.38 14.89 -1.66
CA ALA A 48 -6.50 16.05 -1.69
C ALA A 48 -5.79 16.23 -3.05
N LEU A 49 -6.09 15.40 -4.06
CA LEU A 49 -5.57 15.53 -5.42
C LEU A 49 -6.66 15.93 -6.42
N ASP A 50 -6.25 16.74 -7.39
CA ASP A 50 -7.01 16.99 -8.61
C ASP A 50 -6.82 15.85 -9.62
N GLN A 51 -7.49 15.97 -10.77
CA GLN A 51 -7.48 14.94 -11.81
C GLN A 51 -6.10 14.77 -12.47
N ASP A 52 -5.30 15.83 -12.54
CA ASP A 52 -3.94 15.76 -13.08
C ASP A 52 -3.04 14.99 -12.11
N GLY A 53 -3.09 15.29 -10.81
CA GLY A 53 -2.36 14.53 -9.80
C GLY A 53 -2.76 13.04 -9.74
N ILE A 54 -4.05 12.73 -9.94
CA ILE A 54 -4.53 11.34 -10.04
C ILE A 54 -3.91 10.65 -11.26
N ARG A 55 -3.92 11.29 -12.44
CA ARG A 55 -3.35 10.74 -13.68
C ARG A 55 -1.83 10.51 -13.55
N THR A 56 -1.10 11.49 -13.01
CA THR A 56 0.34 11.34 -12.72
C THR A 56 0.59 10.16 -11.78
N GLY A 57 -0.24 9.99 -10.74
CA GLY A 57 -0.13 8.85 -9.83
C GLY A 57 -0.36 7.50 -10.53
N VAL A 58 -1.35 7.41 -11.42
CA VAL A 58 -1.60 6.21 -12.23
C VAL A 58 -0.41 5.91 -13.14
N ASP A 59 0.16 6.92 -13.80
CA ASP A 59 1.30 6.71 -14.70
C ASP A 59 2.56 6.28 -13.95
N LEU A 60 2.83 6.83 -12.76
CA LEU A 60 3.92 6.37 -11.91
C LEU A 60 3.73 4.93 -11.44
N LEU A 61 2.50 4.55 -11.07
CA LEU A 61 2.19 3.19 -10.67
C LEU A 61 2.33 2.19 -11.84
N ARG A 62 1.94 2.56 -13.06
CA ARG A 62 2.16 1.72 -14.25
C ARG A 62 3.64 1.48 -14.52
N ARG A 63 4.47 2.52 -14.34
CA ARG A 63 5.92 2.37 -14.43
C ARG A 63 6.46 1.47 -13.32
N CYS A 64 5.93 1.56 -12.10
CA CYS A 64 6.30 0.64 -11.02
C CYS A 64 5.99 -0.81 -11.41
N ASP A 65 4.79 -1.05 -11.92
CA ASP A 65 4.31 -2.37 -12.34
C ASP A 65 5.19 -2.98 -13.44
N ASP A 66 5.51 -2.18 -14.46
CA ASP A 66 6.44 -2.55 -15.52
C ASP A 66 7.83 -2.92 -14.99
N MET A 67 8.36 -2.15 -14.03
CA MET A 67 9.67 -2.40 -13.43
C MET A 67 9.67 -3.66 -12.56
N VAL A 68 8.63 -3.86 -11.74
CA VAL A 68 8.44 -5.05 -10.91
C VAL A 68 8.42 -6.30 -11.80
N SER A 69 7.67 -6.25 -12.90
CA SER A 69 7.59 -7.32 -13.90
C SER A 69 8.94 -7.60 -14.56
N LYS A 70 9.67 -6.55 -14.99
CA LYS A 70 10.99 -6.70 -15.64
C LYS A 70 12.06 -7.23 -14.71
N LEU A 71 12.01 -6.86 -13.43
CA LEU A 71 12.92 -7.35 -12.41
C LEU A 71 12.58 -8.78 -11.97
N GLY A 72 11.38 -9.27 -12.29
CA GLY A 72 10.92 -10.60 -11.90
C GLY A 72 10.85 -10.76 -10.38
N LEU A 73 10.40 -9.72 -9.67
CA LEU A 73 10.42 -9.71 -8.19
C LEU A 73 9.49 -10.75 -7.56
N PHE A 74 8.51 -11.23 -8.33
CA PHE A 74 7.56 -12.25 -7.91
C PHE A 74 7.51 -13.33 -8.99
N SER A 75 7.78 -14.56 -8.59
CA SER A 75 7.67 -15.74 -9.44
C SER A 75 6.40 -16.52 -9.10
N PRO A 76 5.75 -17.17 -10.08
CA PRO A 76 4.59 -18.03 -9.84
C PRO A 76 4.88 -19.26 -8.96
N ASN A 77 6.15 -19.56 -8.67
CA ASN A 77 6.57 -20.68 -7.82
C ASN A 77 7.10 -20.24 -6.45
N GLU A 78 7.01 -18.94 -6.12
CA GLU A 78 7.41 -18.42 -4.81
C GLU A 78 6.23 -18.43 -3.84
N THR A 79 6.53 -18.68 -2.57
CA THR A 79 5.60 -18.45 -1.46
C THR A 79 5.90 -17.10 -0.81
N LYS A 80 5.02 -16.61 0.06
CA LYS A 80 5.28 -15.41 0.86
C LYS A 80 6.58 -15.46 1.66
N GLU A 81 7.14 -16.64 1.95
CA GLU A 81 8.42 -16.78 2.68
C GLU A 81 9.65 -16.58 1.78
N ASP A 82 9.50 -16.79 0.46
CA ASP A 82 10.59 -16.66 -0.51
C ASP A 82 10.83 -15.21 -0.97
N VAL A 83 9.84 -14.33 -0.75
CA VAL A 83 9.91 -12.92 -1.13
C VAL A 83 10.70 -12.13 -0.09
N SER A 84 11.69 -11.35 -0.52
CA SER A 84 12.44 -10.47 0.40
C SER A 84 11.51 -9.42 1.05
N THR A 85 11.71 -9.12 2.33
CA THR A 85 10.86 -8.15 3.05
C THR A 85 10.80 -6.79 2.35
N ALA A 86 11.93 -6.34 1.80
CA ALA A 86 12.03 -5.07 1.06
C ALA A 86 11.15 -5.02 -0.21
N ASN A 87 10.83 -6.18 -0.79
CA ASN A 87 10.03 -6.30 -2.00
C ASN A 87 8.53 -6.47 -1.73
N LEU A 88 8.12 -6.89 -0.53
CA LEU A 88 6.70 -7.15 -0.19
C LEU A 88 5.80 -5.94 -0.46
N LYS A 89 6.30 -4.72 -0.28
CA LYS A 89 5.55 -3.49 -0.56
C LYS A 89 5.11 -3.36 -2.01
N TYR A 90 5.84 -3.95 -2.96
CA TYR A 90 5.51 -3.87 -4.38
C TYR A 90 4.31 -4.74 -4.78
N LEU A 91 3.87 -5.66 -3.92
CA LEU A 91 2.62 -6.40 -4.11
C LEU A 91 1.38 -5.49 -4.08
N LEU A 92 1.49 -4.30 -3.50
CA LEU A 92 0.41 -3.32 -3.44
C LEU A 92 0.25 -2.50 -4.72
N VAL A 93 1.19 -2.59 -5.68
CA VAL A 93 1.14 -1.80 -6.93
C VAL A 93 -0.18 -2.00 -7.71
N PRO A 94 -0.61 -3.22 -8.05
CA PRO A 94 -1.88 -3.44 -8.76
C PRO A 94 -3.10 -2.97 -7.93
N TYR A 95 -3.07 -3.12 -6.61
CA TYR A 95 -4.13 -2.58 -5.73
C TYR A 95 -4.20 -1.05 -5.80
N TYR A 96 -3.08 -0.34 -5.68
CA TYR A 96 -3.03 1.11 -5.82
C TYR A 96 -3.45 1.57 -7.22
N LEU A 97 -3.08 0.83 -8.27
CA LEU A 97 -3.53 1.09 -9.63
C LEU A 97 -5.05 1.01 -9.74
N ALA A 98 -5.68 0.01 -9.13
CA ALA A 98 -7.12 -0.13 -9.13
C ALA A 98 -7.83 1.08 -8.49
N GLU A 99 -7.42 1.46 -7.28
CA GLU A 99 -8.04 2.57 -6.53
C GLU A 99 -7.81 3.92 -7.21
N MET A 100 -6.61 4.16 -7.73
CA MET A 100 -6.31 5.40 -8.45
C MET A 100 -7.05 5.48 -9.78
N THR A 101 -7.13 4.37 -10.52
CA THR A 101 -7.88 4.30 -11.78
C THR A 101 -9.36 4.60 -11.54
N GLU A 102 -9.97 4.04 -10.48
CA GLU A 102 -11.37 4.31 -10.15
C GLU A 102 -11.67 5.80 -9.93
N LYS A 103 -10.70 6.56 -9.41
CA LYS A 103 -10.81 8.00 -9.13
C LYS A 103 -10.70 8.89 -10.39
N ILE A 104 -10.38 8.35 -11.56
CA ILE A 104 -10.32 9.10 -12.83
C ILE A 104 -11.72 9.55 -13.24
N ALA A 105 -11.97 10.84 -13.28
CA ALA A 105 -13.20 11.41 -13.80
C ALA A 105 -13.22 11.29 -15.33
N GLN A 106 -14.17 10.52 -15.84
CA GLN A 106 -14.43 10.31 -17.26
C GLN A 106 -15.94 10.16 -17.48
N GLU A 107 -16.45 10.65 -18.61
CA GLU A 107 -17.88 10.60 -18.95
C GLU A 107 -18.36 9.14 -19.09
N ASP A 108 -17.64 8.33 -19.87
CA ASP A 108 -17.85 6.89 -19.89
C ASP A 108 -17.07 6.21 -18.75
N ARG A 109 -17.80 5.77 -17.73
CA ARG A 109 -17.25 5.12 -16.54
C ARG A 109 -17.01 3.62 -16.72
N ILE A 110 -17.63 2.98 -17.72
CA ILE A 110 -17.48 1.53 -17.95
C ILE A 110 -16.01 1.12 -18.19
N PRO A 111 -15.24 1.75 -19.09
CA PRO A 111 -13.84 1.37 -19.31
C PRO A 111 -12.98 1.58 -18.05
N VAL A 112 -13.20 2.67 -17.31
CA VAL A 112 -12.49 2.96 -16.05
C VAL A 112 -12.70 1.84 -15.03
N LEU A 113 -13.95 1.43 -14.83
CA LEU A 113 -14.30 0.37 -13.87
C LEU A 113 -13.78 -1.01 -14.31
N LYS A 114 -13.76 -1.30 -15.61
CA LYS A 114 -13.16 -2.53 -16.13
C LYS A 114 -11.66 -2.58 -15.87
N THR A 115 -10.94 -1.51 -16.20
CA THR A 115 -9.50 -1.43 -15.94
C THR A 115 -9.18 -1.52 -14.45
N SER A 116 -9.93 -0.81 -13.59
CA SER A 116 -9.79 -0.93 -12.14
C SER A 116 -10.02 -2.37 -11.66
N GLN A 117 -11.09 -3.03 -12.15
CA GLN A 117 -11.37 -4.42 -11.83
C GLN A 117 -10.25 -5.38 -12.29
N ASP A 118 -9.66 -5.16 -13.45
CA ASP A 118 -8.60 -6.03 -13.96
C ASP A 118 -7.33 -5.94 -13.09
N HIS A 119 -6.96 -4.74 -12.62
CA HIS A 119 -5.87 -4.58 -11.65
C HIS A 119 -6.19 -5.25 -10.29
N LEU A 120 -7.45 -5.22 -9.82
CA LEU A 120 -7.83 -5.95 -8.59
C LEU A 120 -7.71 -7.46 -8.76
N LYS A 121 -8.11 -8.00 -9.92
CA LYS A 121 -7.95 -9.44 -10.21
C LYS A 121 -6.48 -9.84 -10.21
N GLU A 122 -5.62 -9.00 -10.77
CA GLU A 122 -4.18 -9.22 -10.76
C GLU A 122 -3.60 -9.21 -9.34
N PHE A 123 -3.98 -8.22 -8.52
CA PHE A 123 -3.60 -8.20 -7.10
C PHE A 123 -4.04 -9.48 -6.36
N ILE A 124 -5.29 -9.89 -6.54
CA ILE A 124 -5.83 -11.12 -5.94
C ILE A 124 -5.04 -12.34 -6.40
N ALA A 125 -4.75 -12.47 -7.70
CA ALA A 125 -3.98 -13.58 -8.25
C ALA A 125 -2.56 -13.64 -7.65
N LEU A 126 -1.90 -12.49 -7.44
CA LEU A 126 -0.60 -12.45 -6.76
C LEU A 126 -0.71 -12.88 -5.29
N CYS A 127 -1.75 -12.47 -4.58
CA CYS A 127 -2.00 -12.91 -3.20
C CYS A 127 -2.28 -14.42 -3.11
N GLU A 128 -2.96 -15.00 -4.10
CA GLU A 128 -3.19 -16.45 -4.20
C GLU A 128 -1.87 -17.20 -4.42
N VAL A 129 -1.06 -16.77 -5.39
CA VAL A 129 0.23 -17.38 -5.71
C VAL A 129 1.17 -17.38 -4.51
N LEU A 130 1.22 -16.27 -3.77
CA LEU A 130 2.11 -16.13 -2.62
C LEU A 130 1.55 -16.72 -1.32
N GLU A 131 0.40 -17.38 -1.34
CA GLU A 131 -0.24 -17.95 -0.14
C GLU A 131 -0.46 -16.90 0.97
N LEU A 132 -0.75 -15.67 0.55
CA LEU A 132 -1.18 -14.58 1.43
C LEU A 132 -2.65 -14.74 1.82
N ILE A 133 -3.40 -15.53 1.07
CA ILE A 133 -4.79 -15.86 1.36
C ILE A 133 -4.81 -17.18 2.14
N PRO A 134 -5.38 -17.22 3.36
CA PRO A 134 -5.58 -18.45 4.10
C PRO A 134 -6.39 -19.48 3.28
N GLU A 135 -6.00 -20.75 3.29
CA GLU A 135 -6.68 -21.80 2.51
C GLU A 135 -8.17 -21.93 2.87
N ASP A 136 -8.53 -21.73 4.15
CA ASP A 136 -9.93 -21.74 4.59
C ASP A 136 -10.78 -20.64 3.92
N GLU A 137 -10.16 -19.55 3.48
CA GLU A 137 -10.82 -18.49 2.73
C GLU A 137 -10.99 -18.83 1.24
N LEU A 138 -9.97 -19.44 0.63
CA LEU A 138 -10.06 -19.95 -0.73
C LEU A 138 -11.17 -21.01 -0.83
N GLU A 139 -11.29 -21.88 0.16
CA GLU A 139 -12.37 -22.87 0.22
C GLU A 139 -13.76 -22.24 0.30
N LEU A 140 -13.93 -21.17 1.07
CA LEU A 140 -15.22 -20.45 1.18
C LEU A 140 -15.60 -19.72 -0.11
N SER A 141 -14.61 -19.22 -0.86
CA SER A 141 -14.78 -18.65 -2.19
C SER A 141 -15.17 -19.72 -3.23
N ARG A 142 -14.49 -20.87 -3.19
CA ARG A 142 -14.74 -22.01 -4.10
C ARG A 142 -16.08 -22.70 -3.82
N GLN A 143 -16.55 -22.69 -2.57
CA GLN A 143 -17.87 -23.19 -2.20
C GLN A 143 -18.95 -22.27 -2.79
N LYS A 144 -19.47 -22.64 -3.97
CA LYS A 144 -20.70 -22.09 -4.55
C LYS A 144 -21.91 -22.39 -3.66
N GLN A 145 -22.06 -21.61 -2.60
CA GLN A 145 -23.28 -21.55 -1.83
C GLN A 145 -24.41 -21.02 -2.74
N PRO A 146 -25.64 -21.55 -2.63
CA PRO A 146 -26.76 -21.01 -3.37
C PRO A 146 -26.94 -19.52 -3.04
N ASP A 147 -27.17 -18.71 -4.07
CA ASP A 147 -27.22 -17.25 -3.97
C ASP A 147 -28.55 -16.78 -3.33
N THR A 148 -28.66 -17.00 -2.03
CA THR A 148 -29.82 -16.62 -1.22
C THR A 148 -29.54 -15.36 -0.40
N MET A 149 -30.57 -14.59 -0.07
CA MET A 149 -30.47 -13.40 0.80
C MET A 149 -29.80 -13.70 2.15
N THR A 150 -30.08 -14.88 2.72
CA THR A 150 -29.49 -15.33 3.98
C THR A 150 -27.99 -15.59 3.82
N ASN A 151 -27.58 -16.26 2.74
CA ASN A 151 -26.18 -16.54 2.44
C ASN A 151 -25.38 -15.25 2.15
N ARG A 152 -25.94 -14.32 1.37
CA ARG A 152 -25.35 -12.99 1.12
C ARG A 152 -25.10 -12.23 2.43
N ARG A 153 -26.08 -12.24 3.34
CA ARG A 153 -25.94 -11.60 4.66
C ARG A 153 -24.88 -12.29 5.51
N ALA A 154 -24.86 -13.62 5.55
CA ALA A 154 -23.88 -14.39 6.30
C ALA A 154 -22.45 -14.15 5.78
N GLN A 155 -22.25 -14.16 4.46
CA GLN A 155 -20.98 -13.84 3.81
C GLN A 155 -20.51 -12.41 4.14
N LYS A 156 -21.41 -11.42 4.04
CA LYS A 156 -21.08 -10.03 4.39
C LYS A 156 -20.68 -9.88 5.87
N VAL A 157 -21.38 -10.55 6.78
CA VAL A 157 -21.04 -10.53 8.22
C VAL A 157 -19.70 -11.23 8.47
N ALA A 158 -19.43 -12.35 7.81
CA ALA A 158 -18.15 -13.06 7.93
C ALA A 158 -16.99 -12.19 7.43
N ARG A 159 -17.13 -11.58 6.23
CA ARG A 159 -16.13 -10.64 5.68
C ARG A 159 -15.87 -9.47 6.61
N PHE A 160 -16.93 -8.84 7.13
CA PHE A 160 -16.79 -7.72 8.07
C PHE A 160 -16.07 -8.11 9.38
N LYS A 161 -16.39 -9.29 9.95
CA LYS A 161 -15.71 -9.78 11.15
C LYS A 161 -14.22 -10.04 10.90
N ARG A 162 -13.87 -10.58 9.73
CA ARG A 162 -12.47 -10.83 9.33
C ARG A 162 -11.70 -9.55 9.11
N GLN A 163 -12.27 -8.61 8.35
CA GLN A 163 -11.69 -7.29 8.16
C GLN A 163 -11.37 -6.64 9.51
N LYS A 164 -12.33 -6.66 10.44
CA LYS A 164 -12.13 -6.10 11.78
C LYS A 164 -11.02 -6.82 12.57
N ALA A 165 -10.89 -8.14 12.43
CA ALA A 165 -9.84 -8.92 13.09
C ALA A 165 -8.45 -8.57 12.51
N ALA A 166 -8.33 -8.46 11.19
CA ALA A 166 -7.09 -8.06 10.52
C ALA A 166 -6.68 -6.63 10.92
N GLU A 167 -7.62 -5.68 10.92
CA GLU A 167 -7.39 -4.31 11.37
C GLU A 167 -6.94 -4.24 12.84
N THR A 168 -7.56 -5.05 13.72
CA THR A 168 -7.19 -5.11 15.14
C THR A 168 -5.77 -5.64 15.31
N LYS A 169 -5.42 -6.75 14.64
CA LYS A 169 -4.08 -7.33 14.66
C LYS A 169 -3.02 -6.33 14.18
N LEU A 170 -3.33 -5.60 13.11
CA LEU A 170 -2.44 -4.57 12.55
C LEU A 170 -2.25 -3.41 13.53
N GLN A 171 -3.30 -3.00 14.26
CA GLN A 171 -3.20 -2.01 15.33
C GLN A 171 -2.30 -2.51 16.48
N GLU A 172 -2.49 -3.75 16.94
CA GLU A 172 -1.68 -4.34 18.02
C GLU A 172 -0.19 -4.40 17.66
N ILE A 173 0.14 -4.77 16.41
CA ILE A 173 1.52 -4.78 15.91
C ILE A 173 2.11 -3.37 15.90
N ARG A 174 1.35 -2.37 15.41
CA ARG A 174 1.80 -0.97 15.41
C ARG A 174 2.08 -0.44 16.82
N GLU A 175 1.18 -0.72 17.77
CA GLU A 175 1.37 -0.32 19.17
C GLU A 175 2.58 -1.01 19.80
N ARG A 176 2.80 -2.29 19.50
CA ARG A 176 3.98 -3.03 19.97
C ARG A 176 5.27 -2.43 19.41
N LYS A 177 5.31 -2.08 18.12
CA LYS A 177 6.46 -1.41 17.48
C LYS A 177 6.72 -0.04 18.12
N GLU A 178 5.68 0.75 18.38
CA GLU A 178 5.83 2.04 19.05
C GLU A 178 6.40 1.90 20.47
N ARG A 179 5.90 0.94 21.26
CA ARG A 179 6.42 0.66 22.61
C ARG A 179 7.91 0.30 22.58
N ARG A 180 8.32 -0.58 21.66
CA ARG A 180 9.73 -0.95 21.46
C ARG A 180 10.59 0.24 21.06
N GLY A 181 10.15 1.03 20.08
CA GLY A 181 10.87 2.23 19.64
C GLY A 181 11.06 3.25 20.76
N ARG A 182 10.08 3.42 21.65
CA ARG A 182 10.21 4.25 22.85
C ARG A 182 11.22 3.68 23.84
N SER A 183 11.21 2.36 24.09
CA SER A 183 12.19 1.69 24.95
C SER A 183 13.63 1.81 24.42
N LEU A 184 13.85 1.63 23.11
CA LEU A 184 15.16 1.77 22.48
C LEU A 184 15.69 3.20 22.59
N ARG A 185 14.84 4.21 22.32
CA ARG A 185 15.21 5.63 22.49
C ARG A 185 15.57 5.94 23.95
N ALA A 186 14.83 5.40 24.91
CA ALA A 186 15.13 5.56 26.32
C ALA A 186 16.45 4.88 26.72
N ALA A 187 16.74 3.69 26.18
CA ALA A 187 17.99 2.98 26.42
C ALA A 187 19.20 3.73 25.83
N ALA A 188 19.10 4.23 24.60
CA ALA A 188 20.14 5.04 23.95
C ALA A 188 20.43 6.35 24.72
N LEU A 189 19.40 6.99 25.29
CA LEU A 189 19.57 8.17 26.16
C LEU A 189 20.27 7.86 27.49
N SER A 190 20.29 6.59 27.91
CA SER A 190 20.88 6.13 29.18
C SER A 190 22.22 5.39 29.02
N ALA A 191 22.64 5.10 27.80
CA ALA A 191 23.88 4.36 27.52
C ALA A 191 25.12 5.28 27.68
N PRO A 192 26.15 4.87 28.43
CA PRO A 192 27.45 5.53 28.41
C PRO A 192 28.08 5.41 27.01
N ILE A 193 28.76 6.46 26.56
CA ILE A 193 29.49 6.51 25.29
C ILE A 193 30.71 5.58 25.41
N GLU A 194 30.56 4.29 25.13
CA GLU A 194 31.68 3.36 24.93
C GLU A 194 31.54 2.71 23.55
N ALA A 195 32.56 2.91 22.73
CA ALA A 195 32.58 2.56 21.32
C ALA A 195 32.57 1.04 21.10
N GLY A 196 31.64 0.58 20.26
CA GLY A 196 31.54 -0.81 19.81
C GLY A 196 30.18 -1.07 19.17
N GLU A 197 29.87 -0.37 18.08
CA GLU A 197 28.64 -0.56 17.30
C GLU A 197 28.84 -1.70 16.30
N GLU A 198 28.55 -2.93 16.70
CA GLU A 198 28.25 -4.04 15.77
C GLU A 198 27.07 -4.84 16.39
N ASP A 199 26.06 -5.18 15.58
CA ASP A 199 24.89 -6.04 15.88
C ASP A 199 23.52 -5.43 16.23
N ASP A 200 23.03 -4.42 15.50
CA ASP A 200 21.61 -4.00 15.55
C ASP A 200 20.88 -4.02 14.18
N LEU A 201 21.53 -4.44 13.08
CA LEU A 201 20.96 -4.33 11.72
C LEU A 201 20.11 -5.54 11.27
N GLU A 202 20.16 -6.69 11.96
CA GLU A 202 19.45 -7.90 11.51
C GLU A 202 17.98 -7.98 11.97
N ASN A 203 17.58 -7.29 13.05
CA ASN A 203 16.22 -7.39 13.60
C ASN A 203 15.17 -6.53 12.85
N ASP A 204 15.58 -5.54 12.06
CA ASP A 204 14.65 -4.63 11.37
C ASP A 204 13.87 -5.35 10.25
N GLY A 205 14.54 -6.24 9.49
CA GLY A 205 13.94 -6.94 8.36
C GLY A 205 12.87 -7.98 8.71
N GLU A 206 12.97 -8.61 9.89
CA GLU A 206 11.94 -9.55 10.38
C GLU A 206 10.74 -8.79 10.96
N GLU A 207 10.99 -7.70 11.71
CA GLU A 207 9.93 -6.84 12.24
C GLU A 207 9.14 -6.12 11.12
N GLU A 208 9.79 -5.67 10.05
CA GLU A 208 9.10 -5.10 8.89
C GLU A 208 8.22 -6.12 8.17
N ARG A 209 8.65 -7.39 8.15
CA ARG A 209 7.88 -8.50 7.57
C ARG A 209 6.62 -8.79 8.38
N GLU A 210 6.74 -8.80 9.71
CA GLU A 210 5.62 -8.97 10.64
C GLU A 210 4.52 -7.91 10.45
N VAL A 211 4.85 -6.72 9.94
CA VAL A 211 3.88 -5.65 9.63
C VAL A 211 3.34 -5.79 8.21
N SER A 212 4.21 -6.08 7.25
CA SER A 212 3.90 -6.04 5.82
C SER A 212 2.91 -7.13 5.40
N ILE A 213 3.08 -8.36 5.90
CA ILE A 213 2.18 -9.47 5.58
C ILE A 213 0.76 -9.23 6.11
N PRO A 214 0.53 -8.90 7.40
CA PRO A 214 -0.82 -8.59 7.88
C PRO A 214 -1.47 -7.38 7.19
N ASN A 215 -0.67 -6.42 6.72
CA ASN A 215 -1.18 -5.30 5.93
C ASN A 215 -1.69 -5.77 4.56
N LEU A 216 -0.95 -6.64 3.88
CA LEU A 216 -1.38 -7.26 2.61
C LEU A 216 -2.64 -8.12 2.80
N GLU A 217 -2.68 -8.93 3.87
CA GLU A 217 -3.86 -9.70 4.25
C GLU A 217 -5.07 -8.78 4.50
N ALA A 218 -4.89 -7.67 5.22
CA ALA A 218 -5.96 -6.71 5.48
C ALA A 218 -6.47 -6.04 4.20
N VAL A 219 -5.57 -5.65 3.29
CA VAL A 219 -5.94 -5.05 1.99
C VAL A 219 -6.71 -6.05 1.13
N PHE A 220 -6.29 -7.31 1.09
CA PHE A 220 -7.03 -8.38 0.40
C PHE A 220 -8.46 -8.52 0.93
N MET A 221 -8.68 -8.49 2.25
CA MET A 221 -10.01 -8.62 2.86
C MET A 221 -10.98 -7.49 2.48
N ILE A 222 -10.45 -6.34 2.05
CA ILE A 222 -11.22 -5.16 1.63
C ILE A 222 -11.65 -5.27 0.16
N CYS A 223 -10.88 -5.98 -0.66
CA CYS A 223 -11.15 -6.26 -2.09
C CYS A 223 -12.28 -7.27 -2.25
#